data_AF-A0A7Y0I020-F1
#
_entry.id   AF-A0A7Y0I020-F1
#
_cell.length_a   1.000
_cell.length_b   1.000
_cell.length_c   1.000
_cell.angle_alpha   90.00
_cell.angle_beta   90.00
_cell.angle_gamma   90.00
#
_symmetry.space_group_name_H-M   'P 1'
#
loop_
_entity.id
_entity.type
_entity.pdbx_description
1 polymer ?
#
loop_
_entity_poly.entity_id
_entity_poly.type
_entity_poly.pdbx_seq_one_letter_code
_entity_poly.pdbx_strand_id
1 'polypeptide(L)'
;MKIRKFLSSAIATMTLVAGVGVAAVSATTANAASYNWRPEGVAWMAPASGEQNVYRFYNQSSKKHHYAQDPQEIKQLVSSGWIEEGVAFRANKSGSPVYRLNNPRTYEHFYTLNVDEKNTLASGEWTYEGVAWYVSANDNVAVYRVYNPKLNEHLWTTNATEYQAVTGVEPTPLAKDALNQLTVSDYLAPDYERDQFGESWVDTDGNGCRTRDDILTRDLENITKLDNCRVATGTLNDPYTGTVINFARGTDSDNDGGVQIDHVVALSNAWKSGANGWTYDQRVAYANDPYVLLAVDDQSNQDKRDYSADRWLPSNRSYQCDYVARQIGIKSKYKLTVTYAERDAMSQVLAACPTQTVPAGVGAPSTPAPAPEPDPTPNPEPAPNPNPTPNPQPQPNVQYGINPGGWCSPEGAIGYSKTGKQYSCRPSNSGKSLHWRVP
;
A
#
# COMPACT_ATOMS: atom_id res chain seq x y z
N MET A 1 -50.02 -46.74 -38.86
CA MET A 1 -49.84 -48.17 -39.18
C MET A 1 -48.36 -48.51 -39.05
N LYS A 2 -48.03 -49.43 -38.14
CA LYS A 2 -46.74 -50.14 -37.85
C LYS A 2 -45.50 -49.27 -37.47
N ILE A 3 -44.93 -49.27 -36.26
CA ILE A 3 -44.54 -50.28 -35.24
C ILE A 3 -43.17 -50.96 -35.49
N ARG A 4 -42.19 -50.61 -34.61
CA ARG A 4 -41.08 -51.38 -33.98
C ARG A 4 -39.86 -51.79 -34.84
N LYS A 5 -38.62 -51.98 -34.33
CA LYS A 5 -38.13 -52.55 -33.04
C LYS A 5 -36.61 -52.21 -32.86
N PHE A 6 -36.12 -51.80 -31.65
CA PHE A 6 -35.24 -52.52 -30.66
C PHE A 6 -33.81 -52.87 -31.16
N LEU A 7 -32.67 -52.80 -30.44
CA LEU A 7 -32.16 -52.99 -29.05
C LEU A 7 -30.84 -52.16 -28.90
N SER A 8 -30.13 -51.93 -27.79
CA SER A 8 -29.90 -52.67 -26.54
C SER A 8 -29.27 -51.75 -25.47
N SER A 9 -29.49 -52.08 -24.20
CA SER A 9 -28.96 -51.48 -22.98
C SER A 9 -27.44 -51.60 -22.80
N ALA A 10 -26.84 -50.65 -22.09
CA ALA A 10 -25.76 -50.92 -21.13
C ALA A 10 -25.82 -49.90 -19.99
N ILE A 11 -26.16 -50.41 -18.81
CA ILE A 11 -26.04 -49.75 -17.51
C ILE A 11 -24.59 -49.94 -17.07
N ALA A 12 -23.87 -48.85 -16.83
CA ALA A 12 -22.62 -48.87 -16.08
C ALA A 12 -22.83 -48.06 -14.81
N THR A 13 -23.10 -48.76 -13.72
CA THR A 13 -22.93 -48.28 -12.34
C THR A 13 -21.47 -47.92 -12.12
N MET A 14 -21.17 -46.64 -11.95
CA MET A 14 -19.85 -46.18 -11.52
C MET A 14 -19.93 -45.81 -10.04
N THR A 15 -19.32 -46.68 -9.24
CA THR A 15 -19.12 -46.59 -7.80
C THR A 15 -18.45 -45.26 -7.44
N LEU A 16 -19.05 -44.48 -6.51
CA LEU A 16 -18.40 -43.34 -5.87
C LEU A 16 -17.20 -43.85 -5.07
N VAL A 17 -15.99 -43.47 -5.48
CA VAL A 17 -14.83 -43.44 -4.58
C VAL A 17 -14.64 -41.98 -4.19
N ALA A 18 -14.80 -41.70 -2.90
CA ALA A 18 -14.57 -40.37 -2.32
C ALA A 18 -13.07 -40.04 -2.40
N GLY A 19 -12.69 -39.27 -3.41
CA GLY A 19 -11.43 -38.54 -3.46
C GLY A 19 -11.72 -37.07 -3.25
N VAL A 20 -11.22 -36.49 -2.16
CA VAL A 20 -11.26 -35.05 -1.89
C VAL A 20 -10.35 -34.36 -2.91
N GLY A 21 -10.91 -34.06 -4.08
CA GLY A 21 -10.34 -33.12 -5.02
C GLY A 21 -10.93 -31.75 -4.72
N VAL A 22 -10.11 -30.85 -4.20
CA VAL A 22 -10.42 -29.42 -4.19
C VAL A 22 -10.51 -29.00 -5.65
N ALA A 23 -11.72 -28.99 -6.21
CA ALA A 23 -11.99 -28.33 -7.47
C ALA A 23 -11.80 -26.83 -7.20
N ALA A 24 -10.61 -26.33 -7.54
CA ALA A 24 -10.42 -24.92 -7.78
C ALA A 24 -11.46 -24.52 -8.82
N VAL A 25 -12.50 -23.83 -8.39
CA VAL A 25 -13.39 -23.12 -9.30
C VAL A 25 -12.51 -22.03 -9.89
N SER A 26 -12.00 -22.29 -11.10
CA SER A 26 -11.39 -21.27 -11.93
C SER A 26 -12.37 -20.11 -12.03
N ALA A 27 -12.09 -19.03 -11.33
CA ALA A 27 -12.69 -17.74 -11.59
C ALA A 27 -12.32 -17.41 -13.04
N THR A 28 -13.26 -17.64 -13.94
CA THR A 28 -13.15 -17.13 -15.30
C THR A 28 -12.98 -15.62 -15.19
N THR A 29 -11.89 -15.14 -15.76
CA THR A 29 -11.48 -13.75 -15.90
C THR A 29 -12.48 -12.96 -16.75
N ALA A 30 -13.67 -12.73 -16.20
CA ALA A 30 -14.72 -11.93 -16.80
C ALA A 30 -15.35 -11.06 -15.71
N ASN A 31 -14.65 -9.96 -15.36
CA ASN A 31 -15.27 -8.72 -14.84
C ASN A 31 -14.27 -7.58 -14.56
N ALA A 32 -12.95 -7.83 -14.58
CA ALA A 32 -11.92 -6.78 -14.35
C ALA A 32 -11.81 -5.73 -15.49
N ALA A 33 -12.53 -5.90 -16.60
CA ALA A 33 -12.61 -4.91 -17.68
C ALA A 33 -13.85 -3.98 -17.56
N SER A 34 -14.67 -4.14 -16.51
CA SER A 34 -15.90 -3.37 -16.37
C SER A 34 -15.59 -1.97 -15.80
N TYR A 35 -15.83 -0.95 -16.63
CA TYR A 35 -15.83 0.48 -16.30
C TYR A 35 -14.53 1.31 -16.39
N ASN A 36 -13.39 0.78 -16.83
CA ASN A 36 -12.18 1.61 -17.14
C ASN A 36 -11.65 2.39 -15.91
N TRP A 37 -11.59 1.75 -14.75
CA TRP A 37 -10.94 2.32 -13.56
C TRP A 37 -9.42 2.33 -13.73
N ARG A 38 -8.79 3.44 -13.35
CA ARG A 38 -7.35 3.68 -13.44
C ARG A 38 -6.76 3.75 -12.03
N PRO A 39 -5.70 2.98 -11.74
CA PRO A 39 -5.02 3.08 -10.46
C PRO A 39 -4.32 4.44 -10.30
N GLU A 40 -4.44 5.06 -9.14
CA GLU A 40 -3.73 6.31 -8.79
C GLU A 40 -2.81 6.16 -7.58
N GLY A 41 -2.71 4.95 -7.02
CA GLY A 41 -1.80 4.62 -5.92
C GLY A 41 -2.40 4.86 -4.53
N VAL A 42 -1.54 5.05 -3.54
CA VAL A 42 -1.93 5.28 -2.14
C VAL A 42 -2.13 6.78 -1.92
N ALA A 43 -3.35 7.19 -1.62
CA ALA A 43 -3.66 8.60 -1.37
C ALA A 43 -3.21 9.08 0.01
N TRP A 44 -3.35 8.22 1.04
CA TRP A 44 -2.86 8.48 2.39
C TRP A 44 -2.78 7.20 3.23
N MET A 45 -2.18 7.34 4.41
CA MET A 45 -2.16 6.33 5.45
C MET A 45 -3.24 6.63 6.49
N ALA A 46 -4.11 5.65 6.77
CA ALA A 46 -5.15 5.69 7.79
C ALA A 46 -4.75 4.82 8.99
N PRO A 47 -5.19 5.15 10.22
CA PRO A 47 -4.89 4.34 11.39
C PRO A 47 -5.64 2.99 11.36
N ALA A 48 -4.95 1.92 11.78
CA ALA A 48 -5.57 0.59 11.89
C ALA A 48 -6.65 0.49 12.98
N SER A 49 -6.65 1.40 13.96
CA SER A 49 -7.62 1.44 15.05
C SER A 49 -7.97 2.88 15.43
N GLY A 50 -8.99 3.07 16.26
CA GLY A 50 -9.49 4.39 16.65
C GLY A 50 -11.00 4.54 16.45
N GLU A 51 -11.53 5.68 16.89
CA GLU A 51 -12.98 5.92 16.98
C GLU A 51 -13.53 6.80 15.84
N GLN A 52 -12.67 7.44 15.05
CA GLN A 52 -13.09 8.36 13.99
C GLN A 52 -13.32 7.56 12.70
N ASN A 53 -14.54 7.09 12.48
CA ASN A 53 -14.90 6.33 11.28
C ASN A 53 -15.23 7.26 10.12
N VAL A 54 -14.70 6.95 8.93
CA VAL A 54 -15.14 7.53 7.66
C VAL A 54 -16.01 6.50 6.95
N TYR A 55 -17.27 6.84 6.72
CA TYR A 55 -18.27 5.97 6.12
C TYR A 55 -18.34 6.17 4.61
N ARG A 56 -18.46 5.08 3.85
CA ARG A 56 -18.69 5.12 2.40
C ARG A 56 -20.17 4.94 2.09
N PHE A 57 -20.65 5.73 1.14
CA PHE A 57 -22.02 5.68 0.65
C PHE A 57 -22.01 5.53 -0.86
N TYR A 58 -22.94 4.74 -1.40
CA TYR A 58 -23.09 4.52 -2.83
C TYR A 58 -24.46 4.96 -3.34
N ASN A 59 -24.49 5.67 -4.47
CA ASN A 59 -25.72 6.06 -5.15
C ASN A 59 -25.93 5.19 -6.40
N GLN A 60 -26.98 4.36 -6.38
CA GLN A 60 -27.27 3.45 -7.50
C GLN A 60 -27.64 4.16 -8.80
N SER A 61 -28.18 5.38 -8.74
CA SER A 61 -28.60 6.13 -9.92
C SER A 61 -27.41 6.80 -10.61
N SER A 62 -26.59 7.53 -9.85
CA SER A 62 -25.43 8.24 -10.39
C SER A 62 -24.19 7.36 -10.53
N LYS A 63 -24.15 6.19 -9.88
CA LYS A 63 -22.99 5.29 -9.79
C LYS A 63 -21.78 5.93 -9.07
N LYS A 64 -22.03 6.89 -8.18
CA LYS A 64 -21.03 7.65 -7.43
C LYS A 64 -20.95 7.19 -5.99
N HIS A 65 -19.78 7.37 -5.38
CA HIS A 65 -19.54 7.20 -3.96
C HIS A 65 -19.40 8.56 -3.27
N HIS A 66 -19.69 8.55 -1.97
CA HIS A 66 -19.49 9.69 -1.08
C HIS A 66 -18.88 9.20 0.23
N TYR A 67 -18.08 10.06 0.88
CA TYR A 67 -17.37 9.73 2.11
C TYR A 67 -17.68 10.77 3.17
N ALA A 68 -18.20 10.33 4.31
CA ALA A 68 -18.62 11.25 5.37
C ALA A 68 -18.28 10.71 6.76
N GLN A 69 -17.98 11.64 7.66
CA GLN A 69 -17.75 11.38 9.09
C GLN A 69 -18.77 12.12 9.97
N ASP A 70 -19.39 13.19 9.45
CA ASP A 70 -20.36 13.99 10.20
C ASP A 70 -21.70 13.25 10.35
N PRO A 71 -22.21 13.05 11.59
CA PRO A 71 -23.45 12.31 11.81
C PRO A 71 -24.71 12.96 11.19
N GLN A 72 -24.72 14.27 10.95
CA GLN A 72 -25.86 14.96 10.33
C GLN A 72 -25.83 14.76 8.82
N GLU A 73 -24.65 14.87 8.20
CA GLU A 73 -24.44 14.56 6.79
C GLU A 73 -24.81 13.11 6.47
N ILE A 74 -24.37 12.15 7.29
CA ILE A 74 -24.71 10.73 7.14
C ILE A 74 -26.23 10.52 7.14
N LYS A 75 -26.94 11.13 8.11
CA LYS A 75 -28.42 11.07 8.16
C LYS A 75 -29.07 11.63 6.90
N GLN A 76 -28.53 12.72 6.36
CA GLN A 76 -29.03 13.35 5.14
C GLN A 76 -28.81 12.46 3.91
N LEU A 77 -27.64 11.84 3.77
CA LEU A 77 -27.33 10.91 2.67
C LEU A 77 -28.28 9.72 2.68
N VAL A 78 -28.45 9.07 3.84
CA VAL A 78 -29.37 7.93 4.00
C VAL A 78 -30.81 8.35 3.69
N SER A 79 -31.27 9.50 4.22
CA SER A 79 -32.62 10.01 3.93
C SER A 79 -32.85 10.34 2.45
N SER A 80 -31.76 10.63 1.73
CA SER A 80 -31.77 10.94 0.29
C SER A 80 -31.60 9.70 -0.59
N GLY A 81 -31.63 8.49 -0.01
CA GLY A 81 -31.58 7.22 -0.72
C GLY A 81 -30.18 6.73 -1.10
N TRP A 82 -29.12 7.30 -0.51
CA TRP A 82 -27.78 6.72 -0.62
C TRP A 82 -27.69 5.44 0.21
N ILE A 83 -27.01 4.43 -0.33
CA ILE A 83 -26.77 3.15 0.36
C ILE A 83 -25.51 3.31 1.19
N GLU A 84 -25.60 3.16 2.51
CA GLU A 84 -24.43 3.07 3.38
C GLU A 84 -23.76 1.70 3.19
N GLU A 85 -22.49 1.73 2.79
CA GLU A 85 -21.67 0.52 2.59
C GLU A 85 -20.84 0.17 3.84
N GLY A 86 -20.86 1.04 4.85
CA GLY A 86 -20.18 0.88 6.13
C GLY A 86 -18.91 1.72 6.25
N VAL A 87 -18.03 1.32 7.19
CA VAL A 87 -16.77 2.03 7.46
C VAL A 87 -15.76 1.74 6.36
N ALA A 88 -15.39 2.77 5.60
CA ALA A 88 -14.40 2.68 4.54
C ALA A 88 -12.98 2.58 5.10
N PHE A 89 -12.69 3.45 6.08
CA PHE A 89 -11.43 3.54 6.81
C PHE A 89 -11.63 4.39 8.07
N ARG A 90 -10.59 4.45 8.90
CA ARG A 90 -10.56 5.31 10.10
C ARG A 90 -9.73 6.56 9.83
N ALA A 91 -9.94 7.58 10.64
CA ALA A 91 -9.22 8.84 10.64
C ALA A 91 -8.60 9.14 12.02
N ASN A 92 -7.76 10.16 12.07
CA ASN A 92 -7.18 10.67 13.31
C ASN A 92 -8.00 11.86 13.85
N LYS A 93 -7.86 12.11 15.16
CA LYS A 93 -8.41 13.34 15.80
C LYS A 93 -7.68 14.61 15.35
N SER A 94 -6.43 14.48 14.93
CA SER A 94 -5.56 15.55 14.45
C SER A 94 -4.49 14.98 13.52
N GLY A 95 -3.88 15.81 12.68
CA GLY A 95 -2.79 15.39 11.79
C GLY A 95 -2.79 16.20 10.51
N SER A 96 -2.34 15.58 9.42
CA SER A 96 -2.42 16.15 8.08
C SER A 96 -3.88 16.22 7.63
N PRO A 97 -4.37 17.38 7.15
CA PRO A 97 -5.76 17.53 6.74
C PRO A 97 -6.00 16.91 5.35
N VAL A 98 -7.03 16.07 5.24
CA VAL A 98 -7.62 15.69 3.95
C VAL A 98 -8.68 16.72 3.59
N TYR A 99 -8.50 17.40 2.47
CA TYR A 99 -9.37 18.46 1.99
C TYR A 99 -10.54 17.88 1.18
N ARG A 100 -11.76 18.35 1.44
CA ARG A 100 -12.95 18.04 0.63
C ARG A 100 -13.24 19.17 -0.35
N LEU A 101 -13.49 18.81 -1.60
CA LEU A 101 -13.97 19.72 -2.62
C LEU A 101 -15.23 19.15 -3.27
N ASN A 102 -16.15 20.03 -3.63
CA ASN A 102 -17.38 19.71 -4.35
C ASN A 102 -17.37 20.39 -5.72
N ASN A 103 -17.75 19.67 -6.77
CA ASN A 103 -18.07 20.28 -8.05
C ASN A 103 -19.60 20.50 -8.15
N PRO A 104 -20.09 21.74 -8.06
CA PRO A 104 -21.53 22.01 -8.05
C PRO A 104 -22.22 21.74 -9.40
N ARG A 105 -21.45 21.56 -10.48
CA ARG A 105 -21.98 21.26 -11.82
C ARG A 105 -22.14 19.76 -12.05
N THR A 106 -21.16 18.98 -11.61
CA THR A 106 -21.13 17.52 -11.82
C THR A 106 -21.58 16.73 -10.59
N TYR A 107 -21.77 17.42 -9.45
CA TYR A 107 -22.07 16.86 -8.13
C TYR A 107 -21.01 15.87 -7.62
N GLU A 108 -19.77 16.03 -8.07
CA GLU A 108 -18.63 15.23 -7.64
C GLU A 108 -18.07 15.74 -6.33
N HIS A 109 -17.60 14.81 -5.50
CA HIS A 109 -16.74 15.12 -4.38
C HIS A 109 -15.35 14.61 -4.65
N PHE A 110 -14.36 15.38 -4.20
CA PHE A 110 -12.96 15.05 -4.32
C PHE A 110 -12.25 15.25 -2.99
N TYR A 111 -11.39 14.28 -2.65
CA TYR A 111 -10.68 14.24 -1.37
C TYR A 111 -9.18 14.15 -1.63
N THR A 112 -8.41 15.08 -1.06
CA THR A 112 -6.96 15.11 -1.28
C THR A 112 -6.17 15.60 -0.08
N LEU A 113 -4.99 15.00 0.13
CA LEU A 113 -3.95 15.53 1.02
C LEU A 113 -3.12 16.64 0.36
N ASN A 114 -3.14 16.73 -0.98
CA ASN A 114 -2.30 17.64 -1.73
C ASN A 114 -2.91 19.05 -1.74
N VAL A 115 -2.19 19.99 -1.12
CA VAL A 115 -2.62 21.39 -1.01
C VAL A 115 -2.66 22.09 -2.37
N ASP A 116 -1.77 21.74 -3.29
CA ASP A 116 -1.70 22.34 -4.63
C ASP A 116 -2.83 21.83 -5.52
N GLU A 117 -3.16 20.53 -5.42
CA GLU A 117 -4.34 19.94 -6.08
C GLU A 117 -5.62 20.63 -5.59
N LYS A 118 -5.77 20.77 -4.26
CA LYS A 118 -6.88 21.50 -3.65
C LYS A 118 -6.94 22.96 -4.13
N ASN A 119 -5.81 23.68 -4.11
CA ASN A 119 -5.77 25.09 -4.52
C ASN A 119 -6.11 25.26 -6.01
N THR A 120 -5.59 24.37 -6.87
CA THR A 120 -5.84 24.39 -8.31
C THR A 120 -7.31 24.17 -8.60
N LEU A 121 -7.91 23.12 -8.02
CA LEU A 121 -9.32 22.82 -8.20
C LEU A 121 -10.22 23.95 -7.68
N ALA A 122 -9.92 24.48 -6.48
CA ALA A 122 -10.69 25.56 -5.85
C ALA A 122 -10.59 26.90 -6.58
N SER A 123 -9.56 27.11 -7.40
CA SER A 123 -9.45 28.29 -8.27
C SER A 123 -10.29 28.19 -9.55
N GLY A 124 -10.78 26.98 -9.86
CA GLY A 124 -11.57 26.68 -11.04
C GLY A 124 -13.05 26.47 -10.73
N GLU A 125 -13.60 25.35 -11.19
CA GLU A 125 -15.03 25.05 -11.08
C GLU A 125 -15.43 24.33 -9.79
N TRP A 126 -14.46 24.02 -8.91
CA TRP A 126 -14.70 23.30 -7.67
C TRP A 126 -14.81 24.26 -6.49
N THR A 127 -15.64 23.90 -5.51
CA THR A 127 -15.80 24.61 -4.24
C THR A 127 -15.05 23.86 -3.16
N TYR A 128 -14.14 24.53 -2.45
CA TYR A 128 -13.50 23.97 -1.25
C TYR A 128 -14.48 23.98 -0.08
N GLU A 129 -14.75 22.82 0.51
CA GLU A 129 -15.75 22.65 1.58
C GLU A 129 -15.13 22.57 2.98
N GLY A 130 -13.80 22.51 3.08
CA GLY A 130 -13.10 22.41 4.35
C GLY A 130 -12.27 21.14 4.49
N VAL A 131 -11.82 20.89 5.72
CA VAL A 131 -11.13 19.65 6.08
C VAL A 131 -12.18 18.56 6.32
N ALA A 132 -12.08 17.46 5.58
CA ALA A 132 -12.97 16.31 5.70
C ALA A 132 -12.65 15.49 6.96
N TRP A 133 -11.35 15.19 7.14
CA TRP A 133 -10.80 14.44 8.27
C TRP A 133 -9.28 14.62 8.33
N TYR A 134 -8.65 14.06 9.36
CA TYR A 134 -7.19 14.09 9.56
C TYR A 134 -6.57 12.70 9.44
N VAL A 135 -5.33 12.63 8.99
CA VAL A 135 -4.54 11.41 8.82
C VAL A 135 -3.09 11.63 9.24
N SER A 136 -2.28 10.58 9.35
CA SER A 136 -0.86 10.68 9.71
C SER A 136 0.01 9.81 8.83
N ALA A 137 1.17 10.35 8.44
CA ALA A 137 2.23 9.61 7.73
C ALA A 137 2.70 8.34 8.49
N ASN A 138 2.60 8.37 9.82
CA ASN A 138 3.00 7.28 10.70
C ASN A 138 1.95 6.18 10.82
N ASP A 139 0.77 6.37 10.23
CA ASP A 139 -0.25 5.34 10.19
C ASP A 139 0.14 4.19 9.23
N ASN A 140 -0.62 3.10 9.28
CA ASN A 140 -0.22 1.80 8.73
C ASN A 140 -1.28 1.10 7.88
N VAL A 141 -2.42 1.73 7.60
CA VAL A 141 -3.40 1.21 6.63
C VAL A 141 -3.39 2.10 5.39
N ALA A 142 -2.96 1.56 4.24
CA ALA A 142 -2.98 2.29 2.98
C ALA A 142 -4.43 2.49 2.51
N VAL A 143 -4.79 3.73 2.18
CA VAL A 143 -6.03 4.05 1.45
C VAL A 143 -5.67 4.26 -0.02
N TYR A 144 -6.06 3.31 -0.86
CA TYR A 144 -5.85 3.36 -2.30
C TYR A 144 -6.87 4.28 -2.96
N ARG A 145 -6.42 5.04 -3.97
CA ARG A 145 -7.27 5.88 -4.83
C ARG A 145 -7.27 5.31 -6.25
N VAL A 146 -8.46 5.21 -6.82
CA VAL A 146 -8.66 4.81 -8.22
C VAL A 146 -9.65 5.76 -8.88
N TYR A 147 -9.43 6.06 -10.15
CA TYR A 147 -10.23 7.03 -10.90
C TYR A 147 -10.92 6.40 -12.10
N ASN A 148 -12.20 6.70 -12.27
CA ASN A 148 -12.98 6.33 -13.42
C ASN A 148 -13.26 7.56 -14.30
N PRO A 149 -12.61 7.71 -15.47
CA PRO A 149 -12.83 8.85 -16.35
C PRO A 149 -14.17 8.81 -17.11
N LYS A 150 -14.85 7.65 -17.16
CA LYS A 150 -16.17 7.57 -17.79
C LYS A 150 -17.27 8.05 -16.84
N LEU A 151 -17.11 7.74 -15.57
CA LEU A 151 -18.02 8.17 -14.52
C LEU A 151 -17.60 9.50 -13.91
N ASN A 152 -16.38 10.00 -14.17
CA ASN A 152 -15.73 11.07 -13.42
C ASN A 152 -15.76 10.82 -11.90
N GLU A 153 -15.39 9.61 -11.50
CA GLU A 153 -15.57 9.13 -10.13
C GLU A 153 -14.25 8.67 -9.53
N HIS A 154 -14.04 8.98 -8.25
CA HIS A 154 -12.93 8.43 -7.48
C HIS A 154 -13.46 7.47 -6.43
N LEU A 155 -12.77 6.35 -6.26
CA LEU A 155 -13.00 5.40 -5.17
C LEU A 155 -11.77 5.40 -4.27
N TRP A 156 -12.01 5.50 -2.96
CA TRP A 156 -11.03 5.35 -1.91
C TRP A 156 -11.32 4.07 -1.14
N THR A 157 -10.34 3.17 -1.07
CA THR A 157 -10.52 1.87 -0.42
C THR A 157 -9.25 1.41 0.28
N THR A 158 -9.40 0.74 1.42
CA THR A 158 -8.33 -0.02 2.06
C THR A 158 -8.35 -1.49 1.63
N ASN A 159 -9.38 -1.91 0.91
CA ASN A 159 -9.55 -3.29 0.50
C ASN A 159 -8.75 -3.57 -0.78
N ALA A 160 -7.65 -4.31 -0.64
CA ALA A 160 -6.79 -4.71 -1.75
C ALA A 160 -7.54 -5.54 -2.80
N THR A 161 -8.48 -6.41 -2.37
CA THR A 161 -9.31 -7.22 -3.27
C THR A 161 -10.26 -6.33 -4.08
N GLU A 162 -10.85 -5.30 -3.47
CA GLU A 162 -11.68 -4.34 -4.20
C GLU A 162 -10.85 -3.55 -5.21
N TYR A 163 -9.68 -3.05 -4.80
CA TYR A 163 -8.74 -2.35 -5.67
C TYR A 163 -8.36 -3.21 -6.89
N GLN A 164 -7.99 -4.46 -6.67
CA GLN A 164 -7.66 -5.39 -7.74
C GLN A 164 -8.87 -5.70 -8.62
N ALA A 165 -10.05 -5.92 -8.02
CA ALA A 165 -11.26 -6.26 -8.76
C ALA A 165 -11.67 -5.16 -9.73
N VAL A 166 -11.51 -3.88 -9.34
CA VAL A 166 -11.91 -2.74 -10.18
C VAL A 166 -10.83 -2.33 -11.19
N THR A 167 -9.53 -2.47 -10.86
CA THR A 167 -8.43 -2.04 -11.74
C THR A 167 -7.85 -3.16 -12.60
N GLY A 168 -8.04 -4.42 -12.22
CA GLY A 168 -7.31 -5.56 -12.78
C GLY A 168 -5.83 -5.63 -12.37
N VAL A 169 -5.39 -4.77 -11.44
CA VAL A 169 -3.99 -4.65 -11.01
C VAL A 169 -3.91 -4.85 -9.50
N GLU A 170 -2.98 -5.71 -9.06
CA GLU A 170 -2.68 -5.87 -7.63
C GLU A 170 -2.07 -4.58 -7.07
N PRO A 171 -2.46 -4.13 -5.85
CA PRO A 171 -1.79 -3.00 -5.23
C PRO A 171 -0.33 -3.36 -4.93
N THR A 172 0.61 -2.49 -5.31
CA THR A 172 2.00 -2.67 -4.93
C THR A 172 2.20 -2.35 -3.45
N PRO A 173 3.06 -3.10 -2.73
CA PRO A 173 3.31 -2.83 -1.33
C PRO A 173 3.98 -1.46 -1.16
N LEU A 174 3.72 -0.84 0.00
CA LEU A 174 4.45 0.36 0.40
C LEU A 174 5.95 0.05 0.48
N ALA A 175 6.77 0.99 0.01
CA ALA A 175 8.23 0.83 0.02
C ALA A 175 8.75 0.64 1.45
N LYS A 176 8.15 1.30 2.45
CA LYS A 176 8.52 1.12 3.87
C LYS A 176 8.25 -0.31 4.36
N ASP A 177 7.15 -0.91 3.93
CA ASP A 177 6.78 -2.27 4.34
C ASP A 177 7.69 -3.28 3.64
N ALA A 178 7.96 -3.08 2.35
CA ALA A 178 8.91 -3.89 1.61
C ALA A 178 10.33 -3.81 2.19
N LEU A 179 10.79 -2.62 2.61
CA LEU A 179 12.08 -2.42 3.27
C LEU A 179 12.17 -3.20 4.58
N ASN A 180 11.10 -3.20 5.39
CA ASN A 180 11.04 -3.95 6.65
C ASN A 180 11.12 -5.47 6.47
N GLN A 181 10.82 -5.98 5.27
CA GLN A 181 10.90 -7.40 4.92
C GLN A 181 12.25 -7.80 4.29
N LEU A 182 13.14 -6.85 3.99
CA LEU A 182 14.45 -7.18 3.43
C LEU A 182 15.36 -7.79 4.49
N THR A 183 16.10 -8.83 4.09
CA THR A 183 17.17 -9.41 4.92
C THR A 183 18.29 -8.38 5.09
N VAL A 184 18.64 -8.09 6.34
CA VAL A 184 19.75 -7.18 6.68
C VAL A 184 21.03 -7.97 6.91
N SER A 185 22.10 -7.58 6.24
CA SER A 185 23.43 -8.20 6.37
C SER A 185 24.52 -7.20 5.98
N ASP A 186 25.49 -6.99 6.86
CA ASP A 186 26.71 -6.22 6.56
C ASP A 186 27.80 -7.07 5.89
N TYR A 187 27.57 -8.37 5.73
CA TYR A 187 28.47 -9.21 4.94
C TYR A 187 28.30 -8.91 3.45
N LEU A 188 29.37 -8.43 2.82
CA LEU A 188 29.43 -8.11 1.39
C LEU A 188 30.39 -9.08 0.70
N ALA A 189 29.91 -9.80 -0.31
CA ALA A 189 30.73 -10.74 -1.06
C ALA A 189 31.88 -10.03 -1.82
N PRO A 190 33.13 -10.54 -1.72
CA PRO A 190 34.29 -9.98 -2.43
C PRO A 190 34.33 -10.44 -3.90
N ASP A 191 35.41 -10.07 -4.60
CA ASP A 191 35.82 -10.66 -5.90
C ASP A 191 34.78 -10.54 -7.03
N TYR A 192 34.20 -9.35 -7.18
CA TYR A 192 33.31 -9.04 -8.29
C TYR A 192 34.09 -8.77 -9.58
N GLU A 193 33.73 -9.48 -10.64
CA GLU A 193 34.11 -9.17 -12.02
C GLU A 193 32.86 -8.94 -12.87
N ARG A 194 32.91 -7.94 -13.78
CA ARG A 194 31.72 -7.54 -14.56
C ARG A 194 31.26 -8.63 -15.53
N ASP A 195 32.20 -9.40 -16.07
CA ASP A 195 31.95 -10.50 -17.00
C ASP A 195 31.06 -11.61 -16.40
N GLN A 196 30.95 -11.68 -15.07
CA GLN A 196 30.07 -12.61 -14.37
C GLN A 196 28.59 -12.39 -14.68
N PHE A 197 28.21 -11.21 -15.16
CA PHE A 197 26.84 -10.87 -15.56
C PHE A 197 26.59 -11.03 -17.07
N GLY A 198 27.58 -11.57 -17.80
CA GLY A 198 27.50 -11.84 -19.23
C GLY A 198 27.59 -10.60 -20.10
N GLU A 199 27.23 -10.78 -21.38
CA GLU A 199 27.24 -9.69 -22.35
C GLU A 199 26.19 -8.63 -21.98
N SER A 200 26.55 -7.36 -22.16
CA SER A 200 25.63 -6.27 -21.91
C SER A 200 24.58 -6.16 -23.02
N TRP A 201 23.32 -5.92 -22.63
CA TRP A 201 22.21 -5.60 -23.52
C TRP A 201 21.80 -6.76 -24.44
N VAL A 202 21.75 -7.97 -23.90
CA VAL A 202 21.27 -9.15 -24.60
C VAL A 202 19.76 -9.07 -24.77
N ASP A 203 19.25 -9.41 -25.95
CA ASP A 203 17.81 -9.54 -26.21
C ASP A 203 17.22 -10.68 -25.36
N THR A 204 16.66 -10.33 -24.20
CA THR A 204 16.06 -11.30 -23.27
C THR A 204 14.58 -11.56 -23.50
N ASP A 205 13.88 -10.67 -24.21
CA ASP A 205 12.45 -10.82 -24.48
C ASP A 205 12.16 -11.43 -25.88
N GLY A 206 13.20 -11.58 -26.69
CA GLY A 206 13.14 -12.18 -28.02
C GLY A 206 12.50 -11.28 -29.07
N ASN A 207 12.42 -9.97 -28.81
CA ASN A 207 11.78 -9.01 -29.71
C ASN A 207 12.67 -8.59 -30.90
N GLY A 208 13.94 -9.02 -30.91
CA GLY A 208 14.95 -8.70 -31.92
C GLY A 208 15.76 -7.43 -31.64
N CYS A 209 15.48 -6.74 -30.54
CA CYS A 209 16.15 -5.54 -30.07
C CYS A 209 17.01 -5.84 -28.86
N ARG A 210 18.10 -5.08 -28.72
CA ARG A 210 18.94 -5.14 -27.52
C ARG A 210 18.25 -4.39 -26.39
N THR A 211 18.41 -4.88 -25.17
CA THR A 211 17.80 -4.25 -23.98
C THR A 211 18.08 -2.76 -23.88
N ARG A 212 19.27 -2.28 -24.26
CA ARG A 212 19.59 -0.84 -24.26
C ARG A 212 18.54 -0.04 -25.03
N ASP A 213 18.19 -0.49 -26.22
CA ASP A 213 17.24 0.19 -27.09
C ASP A 213 15.79 0.04 -26.62
N ASP A 214 15.46 -1.04 -25.93
CA ASP A 214 14.17 -1.19 -25.24
C ASP A 214 14.05 -0.17 -24.10
N ILE A 215 15.11 0.01 -23.30
CA ILE A 215 15.12 1.00 -22.22
C ILE A 215 15.09 2.42 -22.78
N LEU A 216 15.87 2.73 -23.82
CA LEU A 216 15.81 4.04 -24.48
C LEU A 216 14.42 4.30 -25.07
N THR A 217 13.79 3.30 -25.68
CA THR A 217 12.42 3.43 -26.22
C THR A 217 11.40 3.66 -25.11
N ARG A 218 11.60 3.03 -23.94
CA ARG A 218 10.71 3.18 -22.78
C ARG A 218 10.85 4.54 -22.10
N ASP A 219 12.08 5.02 -21.92
CA ASP A 219 12.38 6.14 -21.03
C ASP A 219 12.52 7.50 -21.75
N LEU A 220 12.76 7.50 -23.07
CA LEU A 220 12.84 8.73 -23.85
C LEU A 220 11.48 9.11 -24.44
N GLU A 221 11.24 10.42 -24.48
CA GLU A 221 10.13 11.01 -25.22
C GLU A 221 10.57 11.41 -26.63
N ASN A 222 9.60 11.59 -27.54
CA ASN A 222 9.80 12.12 -28.89
C ASN A 222 10.91 11.40 -29.69
N ILE A 223 10.97 10.07 -29.55
CA ILE A 223 12.06 9.30 -30.16
C ILE A 223 11.99 9.29 -31.68
N THR A 224 13.18 9.24 -32.30
CA THR A 224 13.33 8.77 -33.68
C THR A 224 14.19 7.51 -33.67
N LYS A 225 14.07 6.66 -34.70
CA LYS A 225 14.82 5.40 -34.78
C LYS A 225 15.67 5.33 -36.06
N LEU A 226 16.84 4.70 -35.96
CA LEU A 226 17.70 4.39 -37.11
C LEU A 226 17.19 3.16 -37.89
N ASP A 227 16.55 2.24 -37.19
CA ASP A 227 15.91 1.03 -37.72
C ASP A 227 14.77 0.60 -36.78
N ASN A 228 14.32 -0.65 -36.82
CA ASN A 228 13.22 -1.12 -35.99
C ASN A 228 13.52 -1.05 -34.48
N CYS A 229 14.79 -1.11 -34.09
CA CYS A 229 15.22 -1.18 -32.71
C CYS A 229 15.92 0.10 -32.27
N ARG A 230 16.98 0.48 -32.98
CA ARG A 230 17.95 1.45 -32.48
C ARG A 230 17.38 2.85 -32.42
N VAL A 231 17.30 3.42 -31.21
CA VAL A 231 16.85 4.81 -31.01
C VAL A 231 17.93 5.76 -31.50
N ALA A 232 17.60 6.65 -32.45
CA ALA A 232 18.53 7.63 -33.01
C ALA A 232 18.62 8.89 -32.16
N THR A 233 17.46 9.43 -31.78
CA THR A 233 17.34 10.64 -30.94
C THR A 233 16.15 10.50 -30.01
N GLY A 234 16.10 11.31 -28.97
CA GLY A 234 14.96 11.46 -28.08
C GLY A 234 15.21 12.53 -27.02
N THR A 235 14.23 12.75 -26.15
CA THR A 235 14.36 13.67 -25.02
C THR A 235 14.24 12.88 -23.72
N LEU A 236 15.27 12.93 -22.89
CA LEU A 236 15.26 12.37 -21.54
C LEU A 236 14.91 13.48 -20.55
N ASN A 237 13.82 13.31 -19.82
CA ASN A 237 13.59 14.04 -18.58
C ASN A 237 14.35 13.29 -17.48
N ASP A 238 15.63 13.64 -17.26
CA ASP A 238 16.54 12.81 -16.49
C ASP A 238 16.14 12.73 -15.01
N PRO A 239 15.85 11.53 -14.48
CA PRO A 239 15.39 11.40 -13.11
C PRO A 239 16.50 11.70 -12.08
N TYR A 240 17.78 11.53 -12.42
CA TYR A 240 18.88 11.66 -11.45
C TYR A 240 19.27 13.12 -11.15
N THR A 241 19.19 13.97 -12.17
CA THR A 241 19.58 15.39 -12.11
C THR A 241 18.37 16.33 -12.18
N GLY A 242 17.22 15.85 -12.69
CA GLY A 242 16.03 16.67 -12.93
C GLY A 242 16.17 17.58 -14.15
N THR A 243 17.22 17.39 -14.95
CA THR A 243 17.47 18.17 -16.17
C THR A 243 16.87 17.49 -17.40
N VAL A 244 16.70 18.26 -18.47
CA VAL A 244 16.25 17.73 -19.77
C VAL A 244 17.47 17.52 -20.66
N ILE A 245 17.67 16.30 -21.14
CA ILE A 245 18.78 15.92 -22.02
C ILE A 245 18.22 15.56 -23.39
N ASN A 246 18.72 16.23 -24.43
CA ASN A 246 18.40 15.86 -25.82
C ASN A 246 19.37 14.78 -26.27
N PHE A 247 18.94 13.53 -26.14
CA PHE A 247 19.71 12.38 -26.58
C PHE A 247 19.86 12.39 -28.10
N ALA A 248 21.11 12.27 -28.53
CA ALA A 248 21.47 11.92 -29.89
C ALA A 248 22.49 10.79 -29.82
N ARG A 249 22.20 9.68 -30.48
CA ARG A 249 23.09 8.52 -30.52
C ARG A 249 24.44 8.90 -31.11
N GLY A 250 25.50 8.51 -30.41
CA GLY A 250 26.88 8.67 -30.83
C GLY A 250 27.33 7.55 -31.75
N THR A 251 28.63 7.58 -32.08
CA THR A 251 29.27 6.46 -32.78
C THR A 251 29.50 5.25 -31.87
N ASP A 252 29.51 5.45 -30.55
CA ASP A 252 29.63 4.44 -29.50
C ASP A 252 28.93 4.92 -28.20
N SER A 253 28.92 4.07 -27.17
CA SER A 253 28.26 4.35 -25.89
C SER A 253 28.91 5.47 -25.08
N ASP A 254 30.19 5.79 -25.33
CA ASP A 254 30.91 6.85 -24.62
C ASP A 254 30.59 8.22 -25.22
N ASN A 255 30.06 8.23 -26.44
CA ASN A 255 29.64 9.43 -27.18
C ASN A 255 28.11 9.52 -27.35
N ASP A 256 27.33 8.72 -26.61
CA ASP A 256 25.87 8.60 -26.70
C ASP A 256 25.11 9.80 -26.07
N GLY A 257 25.51 11.02 -26.44
CA GLY A 257 24.76 12.25 -26.17
C GLY A 257 24.45 12.52 -24.69
N GLY A 258 25.26 12.00 -23.77
CA GLY A 258 25.10 12.18 -22.33
C GLY A 258 24.09 11.25 -21.65
N VAL A 259 23.64 10.16 -22.31
CA VAL A 259 22.70 9.19 -21.71
C VAL A 259 23.31 7.80 -21.59
N GLN A 260 23.26 7.25 -20.37
CA GLN A 260 23.61 5.87 -20.05
C GLN A 260 22.40 5.07 -19.57
N ILE A 261 22.49 3.75 -19.63
CA ILE A 261 21.52 2.86 -18.99
C ILE A 261 22.14 2.37 -17.69
N ASP A 262 21.60 2.82 -16.57
CA ASP A 262 22.05 2.46 -15.24
C ASP A 262 21.35 1.18 -14.74
N HIS A 263 22.11 0.36 -14.02
CA HIS A 263 21.55 -0.63 -13.11
C HIS A 263 21.28 0.08 -11.77
N VAL A 264 20.00 0.40 -11.50
CA VAL A 264 19.58 1.20 -10.33
C VAL A 264 20.11 0.61 -9.02
N VAL A 265 20.13 -0.72 -8.91
CA VAL A 265 21.05 -1.45 -8.03
C VAL A 265 22.21 -1.93 -8.89
N ALA A 266 23.41 -1.39 -8.68
CA ALA A 266 24.56 -1.66 -9.54
C ALA A 266 24.94 -3.16 -9.53
N LEU A 267 25.50 -3.67 -10.63
CA LEU A 267 25.91 -5.08 -10.75
C LEU A 267 26.86 -5.53 -9.62
N SER A 268 27.85 -4.70 -9.26
CA SER A 268 28.74 -4.99 -8.13
C SER A 268 28.00 -4.98 -6.78
N ASN A 269 27.04 -4.08 -6.59
CA ASN A 269 26.20 -4.06 -5.39
C ASN A 269 25.34 -5.32 -5.31
N ALA A 270 24.72 -5.73 -6.41
CA ALA A 270 23.97 -6.98 -6.49
C ALA A 270 24.84 -8.19 -6.17
N TRP A 271 26.06 -8.26 -6.72
CA TRP A 271 27.04 -9.31 -6.39
C TRP A 271 27.32 -9.39 -4.90
N LYS A 272 27.71 -8.24 -4.32
CA LYS A 272 28.03 -8.07 -2.89
C LYS A 272 26.86 -8.47 -1.98
N SER A 273 25.63 -8.21 -2.41
CA SER A 273 24.40 -8.42 -1.62
C SER A 273 23.65 -9.72 -1.90
N GLY A 274 24.18 -10.61 -2.76
CA GLY A 274 23.64 -11.97 -2.89
C GLY A 274 23.77 -12.61 -4.28
N ALA A 275 23.97 -11.82 -5.33
CA ALA A 275 24.03 -12.35 -6.71
C ALA A 275 25.26 -13.23 -7.00
N ASN A 276 26.27 -13.22 -6.12
CA ASN A 276 27.39 -14.15 -6.17
C ASN A 276 26.96 -15.62 -6.03
N GLY A 277 25.84 -15.89 -5.34
CA GLY A 277 25.29 -17.24 -5.18
C GLY A 277 24.37 -17.68 -6.32
N TRP A 278 24.11 -16.82 -7.30
CA TRP A 278 23.20 -17.14 -8.42
C TRP A 278 23.89 -17.97 -9.50
N THR A 279 23.09 -18.61 -10.35
CA THR A 279 23.59 -19.14 -11.62
C THR A 279 24.01 -18.00 -12.57
N TYR A 280 24.81 -18.32 -13.57
CA TYR A 280 25.18 -17.36 -14.61
C TYR A 280 23.95 -16.78 -15.32
N ASP A 281 23.00 -17.64 -15.73
CA ASP A 281 21.78 -17.21 -16.42
C ASP A 281 20.92 -16.27 -15.57
N GLN A 282 20.85 -16.49 -14.24
CA GLN A 282 20.16 -15.58 -13.33
C GLN A 282 20.83 -14.19 -13.27
N ARG A 283 22.17 -14.13 -13.32
CA ARG A 283 22.90 -12.86 -13.38
C ARG A 283 22.68 -12.16 -14.73
N VAL A 284 22.71 -12.89 -15.84
CA VAL A 284 22.39 -12.33 -17.17
C VAL A 284 20.97 -11.79 -17.20
N ALA A 285 19.99 -12.52 -16.66
CA ALA A 285 18.61 -12.07 -16.57
C ALA A 285 18.50 -10.80 -15.72
N TYR A 286 19.17 -10.72 -14.57
CA TYR A 286 19.21 -9.51 -13.74
C TYR A 286 19.81 -8.31 -14.48
N ALA A 287 20.93 -8.51 -15.18
CA ALA A 287 21.63 -7.44 -15.89
C ALA A 287 20.83 -6.85 -17.06
N ASN A 288 19.84 -7.58 -17.57
CA ASN A 288 19.02 -7.17 -18.70
C ASN A 288 17.54 -6.95 -18.32
N ASP A 289 17.21 -6.96 -17.02
CA ASP A 289 15.83 -6.79 -16.57
C ASP A 289 15.43 -5.30 -16.60
N PRO A 290 14.37 -4.92 -17.34
CA PRO A 290 13.92 -3.52 -17.38
C PRO A 290 13.55 -2.94 -16.01
N TYR A 291 13.19 -3.77 -15.03
CA TYR A 291 12.94 -3.34 -13.66
C TYR A 291 14.21 -2.84 -12.95
N VAL A 292 15.37 -3.40 -13.30
CA VAL A 292 16.68 -2.98 -12.78
C VAL A 292 17.24 -1.78 -13.55
N LEU A 293 16.85 -1.62 -14.82
CA LEU A 293 17.49 -0.69 -15.76
C LEU A 293 16.75 0.65 -15.93
N LEU A 294 17.50 1.75 -16.00
CA LEU A 294 16.94 3.11 -16.20
C LEU A 294 17.86 3.95 -17.10
N ALA A 295 17.29 4.67 -18.08
CA ALA A 295 18.03 5.69 -18.82
C ALA A 295 18.26 6.92 -17.93
N VAL A 296 19.51 7.35 -17.81
CA VAL A 296 19.94 8.46 -16.93
C VAL A 296 21.09 9.26 -17.53
N ASP A 297 21.33 10.44 -16.98
CA ASP A 297 22.52 11.27 -17.21
C ASP A 297 23.83 10.49 -16.97
N ASP A 298 24.77 10.61 -17.90
CA ASP A 298 26.03 9.86 -17.92
C ASP A 298 26.95 10.17 -16.73
N GLN A 299 27.12 11.44 -16.39
CA GLN A 299 28.02 11.88 -15.32
C GLN A 299 27.46 11.48 -13.96
N SER A 300 26.16 11.67 -13.73
CA SER A 300 25.51 11.28 -12.48
C SER A 300 25.60 9.76 -12.25
N ASN A 301 25.51 8.96 -13.32
CA ASN A 301 25.68 7.51 -13.25
C ASN A 301 27.14 7.11 -12.94
N GLN A 302 28.11 7.82 -13.51
CA GLN A 302 29.53 7.63 -13.17
C GLN A 302 29.83 8.02 -11.73
N ASP A 303 29.19 9.07 -11.21
CA ASP A 303 29.31 9.51 -9.82
C ASP A 303 28.69 8.48 -8.86
N LYS A 304 27.58 7.85 -9.25
CA LYS A 304 26.91 6.77 -8.50
C LYS A 304 27.81 5.54 -8.33
N ARG A 305 28.58 5.16 -9.35
CA ARG A 305 29.44 3.96 -9.32
C ARG A 305 28.65 2.71 -8.92
N ASP A 306 29.17 1.95 -7.96
CA ASP A 306 28.53 0.80 -7.33
C ASP A 306 27.98 1.08 -5.93
N TYR A 307 27.81 2.36 -5.58
CA TYR A 307 27.34 2.77 -4.27
C TYR A 307 25.89 2.34 -3.99
N SER A 308 25.64 1.95 -2.75
CA SER A 308 24.31 1.80 -2.15
C SER A 308 23.71 3.15 -1.76
N ALA A 309 22.42 3.15 -1.41
CA ALA A 309 21.65 4.36 -1.09
C ALA A 309 22.19 5.18 0.10
N ASP A 310 22.99 4.59 0.98
CA ASP A 310 23.67 5.32 2.08
C ASP A 310 24.87 6.16 1.61
N ARG A 311 25.42 5.86 0.44
CA ARG A 311 26.62 6.51 -0.11
C ARG A 311 26.32 7.44 -1.26
N TRP A 312 25.24 7.18 -1.99
CA TRP A 312 24.82 8.01 -3.11
C TRP A 312 23.30 8.04 -3.24
N LEU A 313 22.76 9.24 -3.45
CA LEU A 313 21.38 9.49 -3.84
C LEU A 313 21.36 10.46 -5.02
N PRO A 314 20.35 10.39 -5.91
CA PRO A 314 20.13 11.39 -6.95
C PRO A 314 20.17 12.82 -6.41
N SER A 315 20.80 13.72 -7.17
CA SER A 315 20.81 15.15 -6.85
C SER A 315 19.42 15.77 -6.97
N ASN A 316 18.58 15.21 -7.86
CA ASN A 316 17.17 15.52 -7.96
C ASN A 316 16.39 15.01 -6.74
N ARG A 317 16.19 15.89 -5.75
CA ARG A 317 15.53 15.52 -4.50
C ARG A 317 14.09 15.01 -4.67
N SER A 318 13.36 15.49 -5.68
CA SER A 318 11.99 15.02 -5.91
C SER A 318 11.94 13.55 -6.36
N TYR A 319 13.03 13.02 -6.92
CA TYR A 319 13.11 11.63 -7.38
C TYR A 319 13.68 10.65 -6.34
N GLN A 320 14.19 11.14 -5.20
CA GLN A 320 14.86 10.27 -4.22
C GLN A 320 13.94 9.17 -3.65
N CYS A 321 12.65 9.49 -3.49
CA CYS A 321 11.63 8.52 -3.05
C CYS A 321 11.44 7.39 -4.06
N ASP A 322 11.26 7.72 -5.34
CA ASP A 322 11.14 6.72 -6.41
C ASP A 322 12.42 5.90 -6.56
N TYR A 323 13.59 6.54 -6.46
CA TYR A 323 14.89 5.86 -6.50
C TYR A 323 15.04 4.81 -5.39
N VAL A 324 14.79 5.19 -4.14
CA VAL A 324 14.87 4.29 -2.99
C VAL A 324 13.80 3.19 -3.07
N ALA A 325 12.57 3.54 -3.43
CA ALA A 325 11.49 2.57 -3.58
C ALA A 325 11.79 1.54 -4.68
N ARG A 326 12.42 1.97 -5.78
CA ARG A 326 12.87 1.07 -6.84
C ARG A 326 14.00 0.16 -6.38
N GLN A 327 15.00 0.67 -5.66
CA GLN A 327 16.04 -0.19 -5.09
C GLN A 327 15.45 -1.24 -4.14
N ILE A 328 14.53 -0.84 -3.26
CA ILE A 328 13.83 -1.76 -2.35
C ILE A 328 13.07 -2.83 -3.13
N GLY A 329 12.32 -2.42 -4.16
CA GLY A 329 11.60 -3.32 -5.05
C GLY A 329 12.54 -4.34 -5.71
N ILE A 330 13.67 -3.87 -6.27
CA ILE A 330 14.69 -4.71 -6.90
C ILE A 330 15.26 -5.71 -5.88
N LYS A 331 15.70 -5.24 -4.71
CA LYS A 331 16.27 -6.12 -3.69
C LYS A 331 15.25 -7.13 -3.17
N SER A 332 13.98 -6.75 -3.05
CA SER A 332 12.88 -7.63 -2.66
C SER A 332 12.58 -8.71 -3.69
N LYS A 333 12.55 -8.34 -4.98
CA LYS A 333 12.38 -9.25 -6.13
C LYS A 333 13.50 -10.29 -6.19
N TYR A 334 14.75 -9.85 -6.09
CA TYR A 334 15.92 -10.69 -6.28
C TYR A 334 16.50 -11.29 -5.01
N LYS A 335 15.86 -11.06 -3.85
CA LYS A 335 16.33 -11.54 -2.54
C LYS A 335 17.76 -11.09 -2.22
N LEU A 336 18.10 -9.87 -2.62
CA LEU A 336 19.35 -9.22 -2.26
C LEU A 336 19.25 -8.62 -0.85
N THR A 337 20.35 -8.63 -0.11
CA THR A 337 20.42 -8.03 1.22
C THR A 337 20.58 -6.51 1.15
N VAL A 338 20.27 -5.86 2.28
CA VAL A 338 20.67 -4.47 2.58
C VAL A 338 21.62 -4.47 3.76
N THR A 339 22.58 -3.54 3.80
CA THR A 339 23.35 -3.28 5.03
C THR A 339 22.50 -2.51 6.04
N TYR A 340 22.93 -2.43 7.30
CA TYR A 340 22.23 -1.59 8.27
C TYR A 340 22.25 -0.11 7.85
N ALA A 341 23.39 0.38 7.38
CA ALA A 341 23.54 1.77 6.92
C ALA A 341 22.64 2.07 5.71
N GLU A 342 22.60 1.16 4.73
CA GLU A 342 21.74 1.28 3.55
C GLU A 342 20.25 1.29 3.94
N ARG A 343 19.83 0.37 4.82
CA ARG A 343 18.43 0.32 5.29
C ARG A 343 18.04 1.61 6.01
N ASP A 344 18.92 2.12 6.87
CA ASP A 344 18.65 3.34 7.63
C ASP A 344 18.57 4.57 6.70
N ALA A 345 19.44 4.67 5.70
CA ALA A 345 19.39 5.72 4.68
C ALA A 345 18.09 5.64 3.85
N MET A 346 17.70 4.43 3.41
CA MET A 346 16.44 4.22 2.70
C MET A 346 15.23 4.62 3.55
N SER A 347 15.23 4.26 4.83
CA SER A 347 14.16 4.63 5.77
C SER A 347 14.06 6.14 5.97
N GLN A 348 15.19 6.85 6.07
CA GLN A 348 15.23 8.31 6.19
C GLN A 348 14.64 9.02 4.97
N VAL A 349 14.92 8.53 3.76
CA VAL A 349 14.32 9.05 2.53
C VAL A 349 12.81 8.81 2.53
N LEU A 350 12.37 7.59 2.84
CA LEU A 350 10.95 7.23 2.85
C LEU A 350 10.13 7.96 3.92
N ALA A 351 10.75 8.48 4.98
CA ALA A 351 10.07 9.32 5.97
C ALA A 351 9.46 10.59 5.35
N ALA A 352 10.01 11.09 4.23
CA ALA A 352 9.47 12.23 3.49
C ALA A 352 8.32 11.85 2.54
N CYS A 353 8.13 10.56 2.24
CA CYS A 353 7.15 10.03 1.28
C CYS A 353 6.50 8.73 1.79
N PRO A 354 5.69 8.83 2.86
CA PRO A 354 5.13 7.67 3.57
C PRO A 354 4.16 6.81 2.74
N THR A 355 3.63 7.36 1.65
CA THR A 355 2.71 6.69 0.72
C THR A 355 3.43 6.09 -0.50
N GLN A 356 4.76 6.26 -0.60
CA GLN A 356 5.53 5.71 -1.72
C GLN A 356 5.40 4.19 -1.77
N THR A 357 4.97 3.67 -2.91
CA THR A 357 4.96 2.24 -3.20
C THR A 357 6.19 1.84 -4.00
N VAL A 358 6.51 0.54 -3.99
CA VAL A 358 7.48 0.00 -4.94
C VAL A 358 6.89 0.04 -6.36
N PRO A 359 7.69 0.29 -7.42
CA PRO A 359 7.19 0.30 -8.79
C PRO A 359 6.60 -1.05 -9.21
N ALA A 360 5.52 -1.03 -9.99
CA ALA A 360 4.80 -2.22 -10.47
C ALA A 360 5.47 -2.89 -11.70
N GLY A 361 5.46 -4.23 -11.75
CA GLY A 361 6.05 -5.08 -12.83
C GLY A 361 7.57 -5.17 -12.77
N VAL A 362 8.29 -6.28 -12.97
CA VAL A 362 8.01 -7.67 -13.41
C VAL A 362 8.68 -8.65 -12.42
N GLY A 363 8.29 -8.60 -11.14
CA GLY A 363 8.74 -9.55 -10.12
C GLY A 363 8.76 -9.04 -8.69
N ALA A 364 8.06 -7.93 -8.39
CA ALA A 364 7.75 -7.62 -6.99
C ALA A 364 7.08 -8.86 -6.37
N PRO A 365 7.57 -9.39 -5.24
CA PRO A 365 6.92 -10.51 -4.58
C PRO A 365 5.49 -10.12 -4.24
N SER A 366 4.57 -11.06 -4.46
CA SER A 366 3.19 -10.97 -4.04
C SER A 366 3.09 -10.60 -2.57
N THR A 367 2.14 -9.72 -2.30
CA THR A 367 1.88 -8.92 -1.10
C THR A 367 1.86 -9.71 0.22
N PRO A 368 2.14 -9.04 1.36
CA PRO A 368 1.76 -9.53 2.68
C PRO A 368 0.24 -9.68 2.79
N ALA A 369 -0.21 -10.53 3.72
CA ALA A 369 -1.63 -10.79 4.00
C ALA A 369 -2.47 -9.49 4.11
N PRO A 370 -3.74 -9.52 3.69
CA PRO A 370 -4.62 -8.37 3.77
C PRO A 370 -4.65 -7.80 5.19
N ALA A 371 -4.58 -6.46 5.30
CA ALA A 371 -4.87 -5.79 6.55
C ALA A 371 -6.25 -6.27 7.06
N PRO A 372 -6.42 -6.51 8.37
CA PRO A 372 -7.70 -6.94 8.89
C PRO A 372 -8.77 -5.93 8.46
N GLU A 373 -9.84 -6.43 7.83
CA GLU A 373 -11.00 -5.60 7.54
C GLU A 373 -11.45 -4.93 8.84
N PRO A 374 -11.76 -3.62 8.83
CA PRO A 374 -12.45 -3.04 9.97
C PRO A 374 -13.72 -3.85 10.19
N ASP A 375 -13.88 -4.41 11.40
CA ASP A 375 -15.03 -5.26 11.75
C ASP A 375 -16.33 -4.64 11.20
N PRO A 376 -17.15 -5.39 10.45
CA PRO A 376 -18.48 -4.92 10.09
C PRO A 376 -19.21 -4.64 11.40
N THR A 377 -19.62 -3.39 11.60
CA THR A 377 -20.46 -3.03 12.73
C THR A 377 -21.70 -3.92 12.73
N PRO A 378 -22.10 -4.48 13.89
CA PRO A 378 -23.40 -5.12 14.03
C PRO A 378 -24.49 -4.14 13.54
N ASN A 379 -25.43 -4.66 12.76
CA ASN A 379 -26.64 -3.98 12.31
C ASN A 379 -27.21 -3.07 13.43
N PRO A 380 -27.56 -1.80 13.17
CA PRO A 380 -28.17 -0.96 14.19
C PRO A 380 -29.46 -1.60 14.69
N GLU A 381 -29.44 -2.02 15.95
CA GLU A 381 -30.63 -2.41 16.70
C GLU A 381 -31.63 -1.24 16.70
N PRO A 382 -32.95 -1.46 16.51
CA PRO A 382 -33.94 -0.39 16.55
C PRO A 382 -33.81 0.44 17.82
N ALA A 383 -33.80 1.77 17.66
CA ALA A 383 -33.51 2.75 18.71
C ALA A 383 -34.30 2.50 20.00
N PRO A 384 -33.63 2.31 21.15
CA PRO A 384 -34.24 2.53 22.45
C PRO A 384 -34.43 4.04 22.69
N ASN A 385 -35.57 4.38 23.30
CA ASN A 385 -36.01 5.71 23.75
C ASN A 385 -34.88 6.51 24.46
N PRO A 386 -34.88 7.87 24.41
CA PRO A 386 -33.72 8.69 24.72
C PRO A 386 -33.34 8.64 26.21
N ASN A 387 -32.03 8.61 26.42
CA ASN A 387 -31.34 8.46 27.69
C ASN A 387 -31.54 9.68 28.62
N PRO A 388 -31.22 9.52 29.91
CA PRO A 388 -30.05 10.26 30.40
C PRO A 388 -28.98 9.32 31.00
N THR A 389 -27.77 9.52 30.50
CA THR A 389 -26.40 9.06 30.88
C THR A 389 -26.13 8.75 32.37
N PRO A 390 -24.98 8.12 32.75
CA PRO A 390 -23.91 7.46 31.97
C PRO A 390 -23.50 6.05 32.48
N ASN A 391 -22.63 5.41 31.70
CA ASN A 391 -22.01 4.08 31.83
C ASN A 391 -21.36 3.73 33.20
N PRO A 392 -21.48 2.50 33.74
CA PRO A 392 -20.65 2.03 34.85
C PRO A 392 -19.34 1.37 34.35
N GLN A 393 -18.22 2.02 34.66
CA GLN A 393 -16.91 1.35 34.78
C GLN A 393 -17.00 0.33 35.94
N PRO A 394 -16.37 -0.86 35.88
CA PRO A 394 -16.33 -1.76 37.03
C PRO A 394 -15.71 -1.03 38.23
N GLN A 395 -16.54 -0.70 39.22
CA GLN A 395 -16.08 -0.09 40.44
C GLN A 395 -15.29 -1.11 41.27
N PRO A 396 -14.25 -0.69 42.02
CA PRO A 396 -13.71 -1.51 43.10
C PRO A 396 -14.88 -1.93 44.00
N ASN A 397 -14.93 -3.18 44.46
CA ASN A 397 -16.05 -3.72 45.23
C ASN A 397 -16.29 -2.85 46.49
N VAL A 398 -17.24 -1.90 46.43
CA VAL A 398 -17.53 -0.92 47.48
C VAL A 398 -18.68 -1.42 48.34
N GLN A 399 -18.49 -1.54 49.66
CA GLN A 399 -19.53 -1.93 50.61
C GLN A 399 -19.89 -0.78 51.57
N TYR A 400 -21.18 -0.58 51.83
CA TYR A 400 -21.68 0.46 52.74
C TYR A 400 -22.29 -0.15 54.01
N GLY A 401 -22.18 0.57 55.13
CA GLY A 401 -22.70 0.12 56.43
C GLY A 401 -21.83 -0.93 57.13
N ILE A 402 -20.55 -1.04 56.75
CA ILE A 402 -19.62 -2.01 57.33
C ILE A 402 -19.36 -1.72 58.81
N ASN A 403 -19.01 -2.78 59.56
CA ASN A 403 -18.55 -2.66 60.94
C ASN A 403 -17.00 -2.60 60.95
N PRO A 404 -16.39 -1.52 61.48
CA PRO A 404 -14.93 -1.41 61.61
C PRO A 404 -14.32 -2.64 62.29
N GLY A 405 -13.26 -3.21 61.71
CA GLY A 405 -12.62 -4.43 62.23
C GLY A 405 -13.34 -5.75 61.91
N GLY A 406 -14.52 -5.71 61.28
CA GLY A 406 -15.23 -6.90 60.80
C GLY A 406 -14.54 -7.57 59.62
N TRP A 407 -14.90 -8.83 59.34
CA TRP A 407 -14.38 -9.62 58.22
C TRP A 407 -14.79 -9.01 56.87
N CYS A 408 -13.93 -9.16 55.86
CA CYS A 408 -14.17 -8.63 54.52
C CYS A 408 -13.58 -9.52 53.43
N SER A 409 -14.06 -9.38 52.19
CA SER A 409 -13.55 -10.02 50.99
C SER A 409 -14.10 -9.32 49.75
N PRO A 410 -13.35 -9.19 48.63
CA PRO A 410 -11.96 -9.59 48.45
C PRO A 410 -10.97 -8.60 49.09
N GLU A 411 -9.68 -8.99 49.19
CA GLU A 411 -8.60 -8.09 49.57
C GLU A 411 -8.56 -6.87 48.63
N GLY A 412 -8.39 -5.68 49.18
CA GLY A 412 -8.42 -4.43 48.40
C GLY A 412 -9.82 -3.84 48.17
N ALA A 413 -10.90 -4.50 48.61
CA ALA A 413 -12.22 -3.88 48.63
C ALA A 413 -12.25 -2.60 49.48
N ILE A 414 -13.15 -1.66 49.15
CA ILE A 414 -13.34 -0.40 49.88
C ILE A 414 -14.66 -0.47 50.65
N GLY A 415 -14.67 -0.08 51.92
CA GLY A 415 -15.85 -0.13 52.77
C GLY A 415 -16.14 1.21 53.45
N TYR A 416 -17.40 1.59 53.61
CA TYR A 416 -17.79 2.77 54.39
C TYR A 416 -18.62 2.36 55.61
N SER A 417 -18.27 2.84 56.80
CA SER A 417 -19.08 2.62 58.01
C SER A 417 -20.43 3.33 57.92
N LYS A 418 -21.35 3.02 58.85
CA LYS A 418 -22.65 3.74 58.96
C LYS A 418 -22.50 5.27 59.14
N THR A 419 -21.33 5.72 59.60
CA THR A 419 -20.98 7.14 59.78
C THR A 419 -20.28 7.75 58.57
N GLY A 420 -20.12 7.00 57.47
CA GLY A 420 -19.49 7.48 56.24
C GLY A 420 -17.96 7.45 56.21
N LYS A 421 -17.29 6.88 57.23
CA LYS A 421 -15.82 6.77 57.25
C LYS A 421 -15.36 5.63 56.35
N GLN A 422 -14.35 5.88 55.52
CA GLN A 422 -13.78 4.89 54.60
C GLN A 422 -12.81 3.92 55.30
N TYR A 423 -12.81 2.68 54.85
CA TYR A 423 -11.98 1.54 55.24
C TYR A 423 -11.52 0.77 53.98
N SER A 424 -10.42 0.04 54.10
CA SER A 424 -9.93 -0.90 53.10
C SER A 424 -9.85 -2.32 53.68
N CYS A 425 -10.17 -3.31 52.85
CA CYS A 425 -10.11 -4.72 53.25
C CYS A 425 -8.67 -5.22 53.17
N ARG A 426 -8.05 -5.52 54.32
CA ARG A 426 -6.62 -5.88 54.41
C ARG A 426 -6.40 -7.09 55.34
N PRO A 427 -5.30 -7.84 55.16
CA PRO A 427 -4.92 -8.93 56.04
C PRO A 427 -4.74 -8.49 57.50
N SER A 428 -5.01 -9.39 58.43
CA SER A 428 -4.65 -9.21 59.84
C SER A 428 -3.13 -9.31 60.02
N ASN A 429 -2.62 -8.89 61.19
CA ASN A 429 -1.18 -8.94 61.48
C ASN A 429 -0.60 -10.38 61.41
N SER A 430 -1.46 -11.41 61.49
CA SER A 430 -1.08 -12.82 61.31
C SER A 430 -1.22 -13.32 59.86
N GLY A 431 -1.75 -12.50 58.94
CA GLY A 431 -1.91 -12.80 57.51
C GLY A 431 -3.02 -13.81 57.17
N LYS A 432 -3.71 -14.38 58.16
CA LYS A 432 -4.65 -15.50 57.98
C LYS A 432 -6.09 -15.08 57.69
N SER A 433 -6.41 -13.79 57.79
CA SER A 433 -7.78 -13.27 57.67
C SER A 433 -7.83 -11.85 57.12
N LEU A 434 -8.89 -11.49 56.40
CA LEU A 434 -9.12 -10.15 55.89
C LEU A 434 -10.15 -9.39 56.74
N HIS A 435 -9.81 -8.16 57.14
CA HIS A 435 -10.68 -7.30 57.94
C HIS A 435 -10.71 -5.84 57.45
N TRP A 436 -11.81 -5.15 57.70
CA TRP A 436 -11.96 -3.71 57.43
C TRP A 436 -11.04 -2.88 58.33
N ARG A 437 -10.06 -2.21 57.73
CA ARG A 437 -9.08 -1.35 58.41
C ARG A 437 -9.10 0.05 57.82
N VAL A 438 -8.77 1.06 58.63
CA VAL A 438 -8.64 2.44 58.12
C VAL A 438 -7.54 2.44 57.04
N PRO A 439 -7.69 3.17 55.91
CA PRO A 439 -6.71 3.19 54.83
C PRO A 439 -5.29 3.50 55.29
#